data_AF-A0A7V6JHU6-F1
#
_entry.id   AF-A0A7V6JHU6-F1
#
_cell.length_a   1.000
_cell.length_b   1.000
_cell.length_c   1.000
_cell.angle_alpha   90.00
_cell.angle_beta   90.00
_cell.angle_gamma   90.00
#
_symmetry.space_group_name_H-M   'P 1'
#
loop_
_entity.id
_entity.type
_entity.pdbx_description
1 polymer ?
#
loop_
_entity_poly.entity_id
_entity_poly.type
_entity_poly.pdbx_seq_one_letter_code
_entity_poly.pdbx_strand_id
1 'polypeptide(L)'
;MTKSEFLLQLKNELKKNNISDLDDVLNEYEQHFAFKLADGFSEEEIAAKLGNPSELASQFIPDTSQKKYGGRKTVTIIGMIFANIFTGAFFLMLFIFAAVMGVVTVTSGVIGICLIGGYNIYNLIPGMPYLCAIIYAVSLLSFAILSAAACLYFVVFTRQLMRSYKRFHINVMAASAGKATLPSLPVYPLLSAKFKRRLRMLALSSLTVFAVTLVLGYIISAILAGNLEFWHVWGWFVK
;
A
#
# COMPACT_ATOMS: atom_id res chain seq x y z
N MET A 1 18.89 -12.58 25.28
CA MET A 1 18.89 -11.12 25.03
C MET A 1 17.51 -10.73 24.59
N THR A 2 16.94 -9.69 25.20
CA THR A 2 15.59 -9.20 24.90
C THR A 2 15.59 -8.35 23.61
N LYS A 3 14.43 -8.15 22.97
CA LYS A 3 14.31 -7.31 21.76
C LYS A 3 14.93 -5.92 21.97
N SER A 4 14.65 -5.32 23.12
CA SER A 4 15.08 -3.97 23.49
C SER A 4 16.61 -3.89 23.63
N GLU A 5 17.23 -4.90 24.24
CA GLU A 5 18.69 -4.99 24.39
C GLU A 5 19.39 -5.18 23.04
N PHE A 6 18.85 -6.03 22.16
CA PHE A 6 19.41 -6.27 20.83
C PHE A 6 19.39 -5.01 19.97
N LEU A 7 18.25 -4.31 19.90
CA LEU A 7 18.11 -3.07 19.12
C LEU A 7 18.98 -1.94 19.68
N LEU A 8 19.18 -1.86 21.00
CA LEU A 8 20.02 -0.85 21.64
C LEU A 8 21.50 -1.10 21.35
N GLN A 9 21.97 -2.35 21.43
CA GLN A 9 23.33 -2.72 21.05
C GLN A 9 23.59 -2.47 19.55
N LEU A 10 22.66 -2.89 18.68
CA LEU A 10 22.75 -2.64 17.24
C LEU A 10 22.79 -1.14 16.94
N LYS A 11 21.93 -0.33 17.59
CA LYS A 11 21.95 1.13 17.47
C LYS A 11 23.29 1.74 17.84
N ASN A 12 23.87 1.29 18.96
CA ASN A 12 25.15 1.81 19.44
C ASN A 12 26.30 1.47 18.49
N GLU A 13 26.35 0.25 17.97
CA GLU A 13 27.37 -0.17 17.00
C GLU A 13 27.22 0.53 15.64
N LEU A 14 25.99 0.66 15.13
CA LEU A 14 25.72 1.40 13.89
C LEU A 14 26.07 2.90 14.02
N LYS A 15 25.81 3.49 15.19
CA LYS A 15 26.16 4.89 15.49
C LYS A 15 27.67 5.08 15.62
N LYS A 16 28.36 4.14 16.27
CA LYS A 16 29.83 4.12 16.38
C LYS A 16 30.51 4.03 15.01
N ASN A 17 29.88 3.34 14.06
CA ASN A 17 30.38 3.16 12.70
C ASN A 17 29.88 4.21 11.67
N ASN A 18 29.22 5.30 12.10
CA ASN A 18 28.75 6.41 11.25
C ASN A 18 27.87 6.00 10.05
N ILE A 19 27.00 5.02 10.23
CA ILE A 19 26.08 4.57 9.17
C ILE A 19 24.90 5.55 9.07
N SER A 20 24.69 6.14 7.88
CA SER A 20 23.66 7.18 7.64
C SER A 20 22.22 6.67 7.78
N ASP A 21 22.00 5.37 7.64
CA ASP A 21 20.67 4.75 7.51
C ASP A 21 20.23 4.04 8.80
N LEU A 22 20.69 4.51 9.96
CA LEU A 22 20.48 3.88 11.27
C LEU A 22 19.00 3.64 11.60
N ASP A 23 18.15 4.65 11.43
CA ASP A 23 16.73 4.55 11.79
C ASP A 23 15.97 3.56 10.88
N ASP A 24 16.33 3.51 9.60
CA ASP A 24 15.71 2.58 8.64
C ASP A 24 16.09 1.13 8.97
N VAL A 25 17.36 0.87 9.35
CA VAL A 25 17.83 -0.47 9.75
C VAL A 25 17.17 -0.92 11.06
N LEU A 26 17.09 -0.05 12.06
CA LEU A 26 16.44 -0.37 13.34
C LEU A 26 14.96 -0.73 13.16
N ASN A 27 14.25 0.03 12.33
CA ASN A 27 12.83 -0.19 12.06
C ASN A 27 12.58 -1.53 11.35
N GLU A 28 13.52 -1.98 10.50
CA GLU A 28 13.45 -3.28 9.84
C GLU A 28 13.64 -4.45 10.81
N TYR A 29 14.64 -4.39 11.69
CA TYR A 29 14.81 -5.39 12.74
C TYR A 29 13.64 -5.38 13.71
N GLU A 30 13.11 -4.21 14.05
CA GLU A 30 11.92 -4.10 14.88
C GLU A 30 10.71 -4.80 14.24
N GLN A 31 10.49 -4.59 12.94
CA GLN A 31 9.44 -5.27 12.17
C GLN A 31 9.68 -6.78 12.09
N HIS A 32 10.93 -7.21 11.92
CA HIS A 32 11.28 -8.64 11.91
C HIS A 32 11.01 -9.31 13.26
N PHE A 33 11.36 -8.66 14.37
CA PHE A 33 11.00 -9.12 15.72
C PHE A 33 9.47 -9.18 15.89
N ALA A 34 8.74 -8.15 15.48
CA ALA A 34 7.29 -8.13 15.56
C ALA A 34 6.63 -9.23 14.70
N PHE A 35 7.21 -9.56 13.55
CA PHE A 35 6.75 -10.63 12.67
C PHE A 35 6.98 -12.01 13.31
N LYS A 36 8.18 -12.27 13.82
CA LYS A 36 8.53 -13.56 14.42
C LYS A 36 7.85 -13.81 15.78
N LEU A 37 7.63 -12.75 16.56
CA LEU A 37 6.81 -12.84 17.78
C LEU A 37 5.37 -13.23 17.47
N ALA A 38 4.80 -12.70 16.38
CA ALA A 38 3.46 -13.06 15.93
C ALA A 38 3.35 -14.50 15.41
N ASP A 39 4.46 -15.08 14.95
CA ASP A 39 4.59 -16.50 14.58
C ASP A 39 4.79 -17.43 15.80
N GLY A 40 4.86 -16.88 17.02
CA GLY A 40 4.95 -17.64 18.27
C GLY A 40 6.36 -17.95 18.75
N PHE A 41 7.40 -17.37 18.14
CA PHE A 41 8.78 -17.49 18.62
C PHE A 41 9.03 -16.57 19.83
N SER A 42 9.83 -17.01 20.80
CA SER A 42 10.23 -16.15 21.92
C SER A 42 11.25 -15.10 21.48
N GLU A 43 11.33 -13.99 22.21
CA GLU A 43 12.31 -12.94 21.90
C GLU A 43 13.75 -13.46 21.92
N GLU A 44 14.05 -14.39 22.84
CA GLU A 44 15.40 -14.95 22.95
C GLU A 44 15.77 -15.84 21.76
N GLU A 45 14.82 -16.61 21.23
CA GLU A 45 15.05 -17.45 20.05
C GLU A 45 15.26 -16.63 18.78
N ILE A 46 14.53 -15.52 18.65
CA ILE A 46 14.67 -14.60 17.51
C ILE A 46 16.06 -13.95 17.53
N ALA A 47 16.51 -13.51 18.70
CA ALA A 47 17.82 -12.91 18.85
C ALA A 47 18.95 -13.93 18.66
N ALA A 48 18.79 -15.17 19.16
CA ALA A 48 19.74 -16.25 18.91
C ALA A 48 19.88 -16.60 17.41
N LYS A 49 18.77 -16.55 16.66
CA LYS A 49 18.80 -16.73 15.19
C LYS A 49 19.41 -15.55 14.43
N LEU A 50 19.30 -14.33 14.97
CA LEU A 50 19.90 -13.13 14.37
C LEU A 50 21.41 -13.04 14.64
N GLY A 51 21.91 -13.72 15.66
CA GLY A 51 23.33 -13.78 15.98
C GLY A 51 23.81 -12.56 16.79
N ASN A 52 25.10 -12.26 16.72
CA ASN A 52 25.71 -11.22 17.53
C ASN A 52 25.55 -9.83 16.87
N PRO A 53 24.90 -8.84 17.52
CA PRO A 53 24.64 -7.52 16.91
C PRO A 53 25.91 -6.76 16.51
N SER A 54 27.05 -6.98 17.16
CA SER A 54 28.33 -6.36 16.77
C SER A 54 28.90 -6.95 15.46
N GLU A 55 28.73 -8.25 15.20
CA GLU A 55 29.11 -8.87 13.92
C GLU A 55 28.13 -8.49 12.79
N LEU A 56 26.86 -8.33 13.13
CA LEU A 56 25.86 -7.83 12.18
C LEU A 56 26.19 -6.39 11.75
N ALA A 57 26.57 -5.54 12.72
CA ALA A 57 27.00 -4.17 12.46
C ALA A 57 28.30 -4.10 11.64
N SER A 58 29.20 -5.08 11.78
CA SER A 58 30.46 -5.09 11.04
C SER A 58 30.28 -5.41 9.55
N GLN A 59 29.22 -6.14 9.16
CA GLN A 59 28.84 -6.35 7.76
C GLN A 59 28.48 -5.05 7.03
N PHE A 60 28.16 -3.98 7.77
CA PHE A 60 27.89 -2.66 7.22
C PHE A 60 29.12 -1.75 7.18
N ILE A 61 30.29 -2.22 7.67
CA ILE A 61 31.56 -1.48 7.56
C ILE A 61 32.05 -1.60 6.10
N PRO A 62 32.28 -0.48 5.39
CA PRO A 62 32.75 -0.54 4.02
C PRO A 62 34.20 -1.07 3.96
N ASP A 63 34.41 -2.15 3.21
CA ASP A 63 35.75 -2.67 2.89
C ASP A 63 36.58 -1.63 2.13
N THR A 64 37.60 -1.09 2.77
CA THR A 64 38.49 -0.05 2.22
C THR A 64 39.42 -0.54 1.09
N SER A 65 39.38 -1.84 0.75
CA SER A 65 40.36 -2.51 -0.12
C SER A 65 39.94 -2.63 -1.60
N GLN A 66 38.73 -2.21 -1.99
CA GLN A 66 38.27 -2.40 -3.37
C GLN A 66 38.69 -1.27 -4.32
N LYS A 67 39.45 -1.65 -5.35
CA LYS A 67 40.05 -0.81 -6.40
C LYS A 67 39.05 0.16 -7.04
N LYS A 68 39.44 1.44 -7.16
CA LYS A 68 38.71 2.53 -7.84
C LYS A 68 38.46 2.21 -9.33
N TYR A 69 37.25 1.78 -9.69
CA TYR A 69 36.79 1.73 -11.09
C TYR A 69 36.18 3.07 -11.52
N GLY A 70 37.03 4.05 -11.83
CA GLY A 70 36.62 5.42 -12.15
C GLY A 70 35.67 5.57 -13.36
N GLY A 71 35.85 4.77 -14.42
CA GLY A 71 35.01 4.84 -15.63
C GLY A 71 33.61 4.26 -15.48
N ARG A 72 33.44 3.23 -14.63
CA ARG A 72 32.16 2.56 -14.39
C ARG A 72 31.21 3.44 -13.56
N LYS A 73 31.77 4.26 -12.67
CA LYS A 73 31.03 5.16 -11.79
C LYS A 73 30.27 6.25 -12.55
N THR A 74 30.90 6.89 -13.54
CA THR A 74 30.26 7.98 -14.32
C THR A 74 29.10 7.47 -15.18
N VAL A 75 29.26 6.30 -15.81
CA VAL A 75 28.18 5.66 -16.61
C VAL A 75 27.00 5.28 -15.72
N THR A 76 27.25 4.71 -14.54
CA THR A 76 26.18 4.38 -13.57
C THR A 76 25.45 5.62 -13.07
N ILE A 77 26.17 6.72 -12.79
CA ILE A 77 25.56 7.99 -12.35
C ILE A 77 24.64 8.56 -13.45
N ILE A 78 25.12 8.63 -14.70
CA ILE A 78 24.32 9.14 -15.83
C ILE A 78 23.09 8.25 -16.05
N GLY A 79 23.26 6.93 -16.04
CA GLY A 79 22.15 5.98 -16.17
C GLY A 79 21.13 6.11 -15.04
N MET A 80 21.58 6.36 -13.80
CA MET A 80 20.68 6.57 -12.66
C MET A 80 19.94 7.90 -12.70
N ILE A 81 20.56 8.99 -13.17
CA ILE A 81 19.86 10.25 -13.38
C ILE A 81 18.71 10.06 -14.39
N PHE A 82 18.99 9.38 -15.50
CA PHE A 82 17.96 9.04 -16.48
C PHE A 82 16.86 8.18 -15.87
N ALA A 83 17.23 7.08 -15.20
CA ALA A 83 16.26 6.18 -14.54
C ALA A 83 15.41 6.88 -13.48
N ASN A 84 15.96 7.86 -12.75
CA ASN A 84 15.24 8.63 -11.73
C ASN A 84 14.11 9.48 -12.33
N ILE A 85 14.27 10.01 -13.55
CA ILE A 85 13.22 10.79 -14.23
C ILE A 85 12.01 9.90 -14.52
N PHE A 86 12.24 8.75 -15.16
CA PHE A 86 11.17 7.78 -15.46
C PHE A 86 10.53 7.24 -14.18
N THR A 87 11.35 6.94 -13.18
CA THR A 87 10.85 6.40 -11.92
C THR A 87 10.03 7.44 -11.15
N GLY A 88 10.45 8.70 -11.13
CA GLY A 88 9.71 9.80 -10.53
C GLY A 88 8.35 10.00 -11.20
N ALA A 89 8.30 10.01 -12.54
CA ALA A 89 7.06 10.07 -13.31
C ALA A 89 6.14 8.88 -13.01
N PHE A 90 6.70 7.68 -12.93
CA PHE A 90 5.97 6.46 -12.57
C PHE A 90 5.34 6.55 -11.17
N PHE A 91 6.11 6.99 -10.16
CA PHE A 91 5.56 7.16 -8.81
C PHE A 91 4.50 8.27 -8.74
N LEU A 92 4.70 9.38 -9.46
CA LEU A 92 3.70 10.44 -9.58
C LEU A 92 2.38 9.89 -10.15
N MET A 93 2.45 9.10 -11.21
CA MET A 93 1.29 8.43 -11.80
C MET A 93 0.58 7.53 -10.77
N LEU A 94 1.32 6.75 -9.98
CA LEU A 94 0.74 5.93 -8.91
C LEU A 94 0.02 6.80 -7.86
N PHE A 95 0.61 7.92 -7.43
CA PHE A 95 -0.06 8.82 -6.47
C PHE A 95 -1.32 9.47 -7.03
N ILE A 96 -1.31 9.86 -8.32
CA ILE A 96 -2.51 10.36 -8.99
C ILE A 96 -3.60 9.28 -9.02
N PHE A 97 -3.24 8.04 -9.37
CA PHE A 97 -4.18 6.92 -9.35
C PHE A 97 -4.76 6.67 -7.94
N ALA A 98 -3.94 6.74 -6.89
CA ALA A 98 -4.40 6.65 -5.51
C ALA A 98 -5.39 7.78 -5.14
N ALA A 99 -5.13 9.00 -5.59
CA ALA A 99 -6.02 10.14 -5.39
C ALA A 99 -7.38 9.93 -6.09
N VAL A 100 -7.37 9.44 -7.34
CA VAL A 100 -8.59 9.10 -8.09
C VAL A 100 -9.40 8.03 -7.36
N MET A 101 -8.76 6.97 -6.87
CA MET A 101 -9.42 5.94 -6.03
C MET A 101 -10.03 6.55 -4.75
N GLY A 102 -9.34 7.51 -4.14
CA GLY A 102 -9.86 8.27 -3.00
C GLY A 102 -11.13 9.05 -3.35
N VAL A 103 -11.13 9.77 -4.48
CA VAL A 103 -12.31 10.51 -4.96
C VAL A 103 -13.48 9.56 -5.23
N VAL A 104 -13.25 8.45 -5.95
CA VAL A 104 -14.28 7.43 -6.24
C VAL A 104 -14.90 6.89 -4.94
N THR A 105 -14.08 6.65 -3.92
CA THR A 105 -14.53 6.19 -2.60
C THR A 105 -15.46 7.21 -1.94
N VAL A 106 -15.09 8.50 -1.95
CA VAL A 106 -15.91 9.56 -1.35
C VAL A 106 -17.20 9.75 -2.14
N THR A 107 -17.11 9.86 -3.47
CA THR A 107 -18.28 10.07 -4.35
C THR A 107 -19.28 8.94 -4.24
N SER A 108 -18.84 7.69 -4.27
CA SER A 108 -19.74 6.53 -4.10
C SER A 108 -20.43 6.53 -2.73
N GLY A 109 -19.71 6.86 -1.66
CA GLY A 109 -20.26 7.01 -0.32
C GLY A 109 -21.32 8.11 -0.24
N VAL A 110 -21.04 9.29 -0.81
CA VAL A 110 -21.96 10.43 -0.85
C VAL A 110 -23.23 10.08 -1.62
N ILE A 111 -23.11 9.49 -2.81
CA ILE A 111 -24.29 9.09 -3.60
C ILE A 111 -25.11 8.04 -2.84
N GLY A 112 -24.47 7.07 -2.18
CA GLY A 112 -25.15 6.09 -1.35
C GLY A 112 -25.97 6.74 -0.22
N ILE A 113 -25.40 7.72 0.49
CA ILE A 113 -26.11 8.47 1.54
C ILE A 113 -27.27 9.29 0.96
N CYS A 114 -27.05 9.96 -0.18
CA CYS A 114 -28.08 10.74 -0.85
C CYS A 114 -29.29 9.89 -1.25
N LEU A 115 -29.05 8.68 -1.78
CA LEU A 115 -30.11 7.75 -2.17
C LEU A 115 -30.94 7.26 -0.97
N ILE A 116 -30.32 7.04 0.20
CA ILE A 116 -31.05 6.67 1.43
C ILE A 116 -31.87 7.85 1.95
N GLY A 117 -31.28 9.05 1.95
CA GLY A 117 -31.94 10.25 2.47
C GLY A 117 -32.95 10.89 1.51
N GLY A 118 -33.05 10.41 0.27
CA GLY A 118 -33.87 11.02 -0.78
C GLY A 118 -33.39 12.42 -1.19
N TYR A 119 -32.14 12.78 -0.87
CA TYR A 119 -31.58 14.08 -1.19
C TYR A 119 -31.13 14.11 -2.66
N ASN A 120 -31.76 14.98 -3.46
CA ASN A 120 -31.34 15.19 -4.85
C ASN A 120 -30.56 16.51 -4.98
N ILE A 121 -29.24 16.43 -4.83
CA ILE A 121 -28.36 17.59 -4.96
C ILE A 121 -28.32 18.01 -6.45
N TYR A 122 -28.82 19.20 -6.78
CA TYR A 122 -28.85 19.75 -8.15
C TYR A 122 -29.51 18.87 -9.24
N ASN A 123 -30.49 18.02 -8.88
CA ASN A 123 -31.11 17.06 -9.82
C ASN A 123 -30.10 16.11 -10.49
N LEU A 124 -28.96 15.84 -9.82
CA LEU A 124 -27.92 14.96 -10.36
C LEU A 124 -28.33 13.48 -10.34
N ILE A 125 -29.22 13.10 -9.42
CA ILE A 125 -29.70 11.72 -9.28
C ILE A 125 -31.00 11.58 -10.08
N PRO A 126 -31.06 10.67 -11.06
CA PRO A 126 -32.27 10.46 -11.82
C PRO A 126 -33.38 9.85 -10.95
N GLY A 127 -34.63 10.23 -11.22
CA GLY A 127 -35.78 9.73 -10.49
C GLY A 127 -35.93 8.22 -10.62
N MET A 128 -36.13 7.53 -9.50
CA MET A 128 -36.40 6.09 -9.46
C MET A 128 -37.28 5.75 -8.25
N PRO A 129 -38.00 4.60 -8.27
CA PRO A 129 -38.73 4.12 -7.11
C PRO A 129 -37.83 4.01 -5.87
N TYR A 130 -38.35 4.41 -4.71
CA TYR A 130 -37.57 4.47 -3.47
C TYR A 130 -36.97 3.10 -3.05
N LEU A 131 -37.68 2.00 -3.33
CA LEU A 131 -37.17 0.65 -3.09
C LEU A 131 -35.89 0.38 -3.89
N CYS A 132 -35.84 0.77 -5.17
CA CYS A 132 -34.64 0.66 -5.99
C CYS A 132 -33.52 1.56 -5.47
N ALA A 133 -33.87 2.79 -5.07
CA ALA A 133 -32.90 3.75 -4.53
C ALA A 133 -32.19 3.19 -3.28
N ILE A 134 -32.93 2.57 -2.34
CA ILE A 134 -32.32 1.95 -1.15
C ILE A 134 -31.36 0.82 -1.54
N ILE A 135 -31.74 -0.04 -2.50
CA ILE A 135 -30.90 -1.18 -2.88
C ILE A 135 -29.60 -0.70 -3.55
N TYR A 136 -29.70 0.27 -4.46
CA TYR A 136 -28.53 0.90 -5.07
C TYR A 136 -27.70 1.67 -4.04
N ALA A 137 -28.32 2.25 -3.01
CA ALA A 137 -27.57 2.89 -1.93
C ALA A 137 -26.71 1.91 -1.15
N VAL A 138 -27.27 0.76 -0.75
CA VAL A 138 -26.52 -0.30 -0.05
C VAL A 138 -25.38 -0.81 -0.95
N SER A 139 -25.63 -0.94 -2.25
CA SER A 139 -24.61 -1.31 -3.23
C SER A 139 -23.47 -0.28 -3.26
N LEU A 140 -23.78 1.02 -3.42
CA LEU A 140 -22.78 2.07 -3.49
C LEU A 140 -22.00 2.28 -2.18
N LEU A 141 -22.65 2.11 -1.03
CA LEU A 141 -21.95 2.13 0.27
C LEU A 141 -21.01 0.94 0.44
N SER A 142 -21.42 -0.25 -0.02
CA SER A 142 -20.56 -1.44 -0.01
C SER A 142 -19.38 -1.26 -0.96
N PHE A 143 -19.61 -0.68 -2.14
CA PHE A 143 -18.56 -0.31 -3.08
C PHE A 143 -17.59 0.72 -2.50
N ALA A 144 -18.08 1.71 -1.75
CA ALA A 144 -17.24 2.68 -1.06
C ALA A 144 -16.31 2.00 -0.05
N ILE A 145 -16.81 1.04 0.75
CA ILE A 145 -15.98 0.27 1.69
C ILE A 145 -14.93 -0.58 0.95
N LEU A 146 -15.32 -1.23 -0.15
CA LEU A 146 -14.43 -2.02 -0.99
C LEU A 146 -13.32 -1.15 -1.60
N SER A 147 -13.68 -0.01 -2.17
CA SER A 147 -12.78 0.96 -2.77
C SER A 147 -11.84 1.57 -1.73
N ALA A 148 -12.33 1.87 -0.52
CA ALA A 148 -11.51 2.34 0.59
C ALA A 148 -10.45 1.30 0.98
N ALA A 149 -10.84 0.03 1.11
CA ALA A 149 -9.92 -1.06 1.41
C ALA A 149 -8.85 -1.22 0.31
N ALA A 150 -9.25 -1.14 -0.96
CA ALA A 150 -8.33 -1.16 -2.10
C ALA A 150 -7.36 0.03 -2.08
N CYS A 151 -7.86 1.23 -1.83
CA CYS A 151 -7.05 2.46 -1.74
C CYS A 151 -6.01 2.38 -0.63
N LEU A 152 -6.41 1.94 0.58
CA LEU A 152 -5.49 1.76 1.70
C LEU A 152 -4.37 0.76 1.37
N TYR A 153 -4.72 -0.39 0.77
CA TYR A 153 -3.72 -1.36 0.34
C TYR A 153 -2.75 -0.76 -0.68
N PHE A 154 -3.29 -0.05 -1.67
CA PHE A 154 -2.52 0.55 -2.76
C PHE A 154 -1.55 1.63 -2.28
N VAL A 155 -1.95 2.45 -1.31
CA VAL A 155 -1.06 3.43 -0.66
C VAL A 155 0.08 2.74 0.07
N VAL A 156 -0.20 1.69 0.83
CA VAL A 156 0.86 0.94 1.53
C VAL A 156 1.81 0.26 0.55
N PHE A 157 1.27 -0.33 -0.52
CA PHE A 157 2.04 -0.90 -1.61
C PHE A 157 2.97 0.12 -2.26
N THR A 158 2.44 1.30 -2.64
CA THR A 158 3.22 2.38 -3.26
C THR A 158 4.34 2.88 -2.35
N ARG A 159 4.06 3.02 -1.05
CA ARG A 159 5.09 3.38 -0.05
C ARG A 159 6.18 2.32 0.07
N GLN A 160 5.83 1.03 0.04
CA GLN A 160 6.82 -0.05 0.09
C GLN A 160 7.67 -0.08 -1.18
N LEU A 161 7.06 0.08 -2.35
CA LEU A 161 7.78 0.19 -3.62
C LEU A 161 8.80 1.33 -3.59
N MET A 162 8.40 2.50 -3.08
CA MET A 162 9.29 3.65 -2.97
C MET A 162 10.49 3.37 -2.04
N ARG A 163 10.27 2.68 -0.91
CA ARG A 163 11.34 2.24 0.00
C ARG A 163 12.30 1.25 -0.66
N SER A 164 11.76 0.25 -1.36
CA SER A 164 12.56 -0.74 -2.10
C SER A 164 13.38 -0.06 -3.19
N TYR A 165 12.79 0.87 -3.93
CA TYR A 165 13.49 1.66 -4.94
C TYR A 165 14.60 2.55 -4.33
N LYS A 166 14.33 3.25 -3.22
CA LYS A 166 15.34 4.04 -2.50
C LYS A 166 16.54 3.16 -2.11
N ARG A 167 16.30 1.96 -1.58
CA ARG A 167 17.37 0.99 -1.25
C ARG A 167 18.13 0.52 -2.46
N PHE A 168 17.44 0.19 -3.55
CA PHE A 168 18.08 -0.15 -4.82
C PHE A 168 19.00 0.98 -5.30
N HIS A 169 18.53 2.23 -5.26
CA HIS A 169 19.31 3.40 -5.64
C HIS A 169 20.57 3.56 -4.79
N ILE A 170 20.45 3.45 -3.45
CA ILE A 170 21.60 3.52 -2.53
C ILE A 170 22.59 2.39 -2.83
N ASN A 171 22.12 1.16 -3.05
CA ASN A 171 22.97 0.01 -3.33
C ASN A 171 23.72 0.14 -4.65
N VAL A 172 23.08 0.66 -5.70
CA VAL A 172 23.73 0.94 -6.98
C VAL A 172 24.81 2.01 -6.82
N MET A 173 24.54 3.08 -6.04
CA MET A 173 25.54 4.10 -5.73
C MET A 173 26.70 3.52 -4.90
N ALA A 174 26.40 2.75 -3.86
CA ALA A 174 27.40 2.13 -2.98
C ALA A 174 28.30 1.17 -3.74
N ALA A 175 27.72 0.28 -4.55
CA ALA A 175 28.45 -0.65 -5.41
C ALA A 175 29.36 0.10 -6.41
N SER A 176 28.88 1.19 -7.02
CA SER A 176 29.70 2.02 -7.92
C SER A 176 30.86 2.75 -7.21
N ALA A 177 30.72 2.97 -5.90
CA ALA A 177 31.71 3.63 -5.05
C ALA A 177 32.64 2.64 -4.32
N GLY A 178 32.47 1.33 -4.51
CA GLY A 178 33.21 0.29 -3.78
C GLY A 178 32.88 0.22 -2.29
N LYS A 179 31.70 0.70 -1.87
CA LYS A 179 31.22 0.65 -0.49
C LYS A 179 30.33 -0.58 -0.28
N ALA A 180 30.21 -1.03 0.97
CA ALA A 180 29.31 -2.12 1.34
C ALA A 180 27.86 -1.82 0.92
N THR A 181 27.17 -2.83 0.38
CA THR A 181 25.77 -2.74 -0.06
C THR A 181 24.84 -3.25 1.03
N LEU A 182 23.69 -2.61 1.17
CA LEU A 182 22.65 -3.02 2.13
C LEU A 182 21.82 -4.17 1.56
N PRO A 183 21.18 -5.01 2.41
CA PRO A 183 20.23 -6.01 1.95
C PRO A 183 19.07 -5.37 1.18
N SER A 184 18.61 -6.04 0.11
CA SER A 184 17.51 -5.55 -0.72
C SER A 184 16.17 -5.72 -0.01
N LEU A 185 15.35 -4.67 -0.01
CA LEU A 185 13.99 -4.73 0.56
C LEU A 185 13.01 -5.41 -0.41
N PRO A 186 12.05 -6.20 0.10
CA PRO A 186 11.02 -6.81 -0.73
C PRO A 186 10.11 -5.77 -1.35
N VAL A 187 9.68 -6.07 -2.58
CA VAL A 187 8.76 -5.25 -3.39
C VAL A 187 7.32 -5.32 -2.86
N TYR A 188 6.96 -6.42 -2.19
CA TYR A 188 5.63 -6.61 -1.61
C TYR A 188 5.53 -6.02 -0.19
N PRO A 189 4.36 -5.47 0.20
CA PRO A 189 4.17 -4.85 1.50
C PRO A 189 4.18 -5.90 2.62
N LEU A 190 5.09 -5.72 3.57
CA LEU A 190 5.18 -6.48 4.83
C LEU A 190 4.12 -5.96 5.81
N LEU A 191 2.88 -6.41 5.63
CA LEU A 191 1.78 -6.07 6.52
C LEU A 191 1.72 -7.03 7.72
N SER A 192 1.39 -6.51 8.90
CA SER A 192 1.04 -7.34 10.06
C SER A 192 -0.10 -8.30 9.71
N ALA A 193 -0.03 -9.54 10.19
CA ALA A 193 -1.03 -10.57 9.95
C ALA A 193 -2.45 -10.13 10.36
N LYS A 194 -2.58 -9.39 11.47
CA LYS A 194 -3.87 -8.84 11.94
C LYS A 194 -4.46 -7.86 10.93
N PHE A 195 -3.64 -6.97 10.38
CA PHE A 195 -4.08 -5.99 9.39
C PHE A 195 -4.49 -6.68 8.08
N LYS A 196 -3.68 -7.62 7.59
CA LYS A 196 -3.99 -8.40 6.37
C LYS A 196 -5.30 -9.19 6.50
N ARG A 197 -5.55 -9.82 7.65
CA ARG A 197 -6.81 -10.55 7.93
C ARG A 197 -8.01 -9.61 7.92
N ARG A 198 -7.93 -8.47 8.63
CA ARG A 198 -9.03 -7.49 8.67
C ARG A 198 -9.35 -6.92 7.30
N LEU A 199 -8.32 -6.52 6.56
CA LEU A 199 -8.47 -5.96 5.22
C LEU A 199 -9.10 -6.96 4.24
N ARG A 200 -8.65 -8.23 4.28
CA ARG A 200 -9.23 -9.31 3.48
C ARG A 200 -10.69 -9.57 3.82
N MET A 201 -11.02 -9.65 5.13
CA MET A 201 -12.40 -9.85 5.57
C MET A 201 -13.30 -8.73 5.08
N LEU A 202 -12.90 -7.47 5.28
CA LEU A 202 -13.64 -6.30 4.82
C LEU A 202 -13.81 -6.28 3.30
N ALA A 203 -12.75 -6.56 2.54
CA ALA A 203 -12.81 -6.59 1.08
C ALA A 203 -13.75 -7.69 0.57
N LEU A 204 -13.66 -8.91 1.12
CA LEU A 204 -14.51 -10.02 0.70
C LEU A 204 -15.97 -9.79 1.09
N SER A 205 -16.26 -9.31 2.31
CA SER A 205 -17.63 -9.06 2.74
C SER A 205 -18.27 -7.89 1.98
N SER A 206 -17.52 -6.81 1.73
CA SER A 206 -18.04 -5.68 0.95
C SER A 206 -18.24 -6.05 -0.52
N LEU A 207 -17.35 -6.86 -1.10
CA LEU A 207 -17.49 -7.36 -2.47
C LEU A 207 -18.73 -8.22 -2.65
N THR A 208 -19.00 -9.14 -1.71
CA THR A 208 -20.19 -10.01 -1.80
C THR A 208 -21.47 -9.19 -1.65
N VAL A 209 -21.55 -8.29 -0.67
CA VAL A 209 -22.72 -7.42 -0.50
C VAL A 209 -22.93 -6.53 -1.72
N PHE A 210 -21.86 -5.92 -2.24
CA PHE A 210 -21.92 -5.10 -3.45
C PHE A 210 -22.47 -5.88 -4.65
N ALA A 211 -21.91 -7.06 -4.94
CA ALA A 211 -22.33 -7.88 -6.08
C ALA A 211 -23.80 -8.31 -5.97
N VAL A 212 -24.21 -8.81 -4.80
CA VAL A 212 -25.59 -9.26 -4.57
C VAL A 212 -26.58 -8.10 -4.70
N THR A 213 -26.30 -6.97 -4.06
CA THR A 213 -27.22 -5.81 -4.08
C THR A 213 -27.27 -5.14 -5.43
N LEU A 214 -26.17 -5.11 -6.19
CA LEU A 214 -26.15 -4.55 -7.55
C LEU A 214 -27.05 -5.36 -8.49
N VAL A 215 -26.91 -6.69 -8.47
CA VAL A 215 -27.73 -7.61 -9.28
C VAL A 215 -29.19 -7.54 -8.85
N LEU A 216 -29.46 -7.56 -7.54
CA LEU A 216 -30.82 -7.44 -7.00
C LEU A 216 -31.47 -6.11 -7.39
N GLY A 217 -30.72 -5.01 -7.32
CA GLY A 217 -31.18 -3.67 -7.71
C GLY A 217 -31.57 -3.62 -9.18
N TYR A 218 -30.78 -4.24 -10.06
CA TYR A 218 -31.11 -4.36 -11.48
C TYR A 218 -32.41 -5.16 -11.70
N ILE A 219 -32.52 -6.36 -11.10
CA ILE A 219 -33.69 -7.24 -11.27
C ILE A 219 -34.97 -6.53 -10.80
N ILE A 220 -34.94 -5.92 -9.62
CA ILE A 220 -36.11 -5.22 -9.08
C ILE A 220 -36.47 -3.99 -9.92
N SER A 221 -35.47 -3.26 -10.42
CA SER A 221 -35.70 -2.12 -11.32
C SER A 221 -36.37 -2.54 -12.62
N ALA A 222 -35.92 -3.64 -13.23
CA ALA A 222 -36.53 -4.20 -14.43
C ALA A 222 -37.97 -4.68 -14.19
N ILE A 223 -38.24 -5.33 -13.05
CA ILE A 223 -39.60 -5.78 -12.67
C ILE A 223 -40.53 -4.58 -12.47
N LEU A 224 -40.09 -3.56 -11.72
CA LEU A 224 -40.92 -2.38 -11.43
C LEU A 224 -41.18 -1.51 -12.65
N ALA A 225 -40.24 -1.45 -13.60
CA ALA A 225 -40.44 -0.74 -14.87
C ALA A 225 -41.22 -1.56 -15.92
N GLY A 226 -41.33 -2.88 -15.74
CA GLY A 226 -41.92 -3.79 -16.73
C GLY A 226 -41.08 -3.95 -18.01
N ASN A 227 -39.83 -3.49 -18.01
CA ASN A 227 -38.91 -3.54 -19.15
C ASN A 227 -37.47 -3.70 -18.64
N LEU A 228 -36.63 -4.40 -19.40
CA LEU A 228 -35.18 -4.52 -19.12
C LEU A 228 -34.50 -3.15 -19.17
N GLU A 229 -34.95 -2.27 -20.07
CA GLU A 229 -34.43 -0.91 -20.21
C GLU A 229 -35.19 0.09 -19.31
N PHE A 230 -35.22 -0.20 -18.00
CA PHE A 230 -35.98 0.60 -17.02
C PHE A 230 -35.61 2.09 -17.02
N TRP A 231 -34.37 2.43 -17.37
CA TRP A 231 -33.89 3.81 -17.46
C TRP A 231 -34.60 4.64 -18.54
N HIS A 232 -35.07 4.01 -19.62
CA HIS A 232 -35.87 4.69 -20.64
C HIS A 232 -37.30 4.93 -20.15
N VAL A 233 -37.88 3.95 -19.43
CA VAL A 233 -39.22 4.07 -18.83
C VAL A 233 -39.25 5.18 -17.78
N TRP A 234 -38.19 5.31 -16.99
CA TRP A 234 -38.07 6.37 -15.96
C TRP A 234 -37.53 7.70 -16.49
N GLY A 235 -37.28 7.82 -17.80
CA GLY A 235 -36.90 9.08 -18.43
C GLY A 235 -35.53 9.62 -18.02
N TRP A 236 -34.58 8.75 -17.64
CA TRP A 236 -33.25 9.17 -17.13
C TRP A 236 -32.43 10.01 -18.12
N PHE A 237 -32.72 9.90 -19.41
CA PHE A 237 -31.96 10.52 -20.50
C PHE A 237 -32.77 11.55 -21.31
N VAL A 238 -34.02 11.80 -20.92
CA VAL A 238 -34.86 12.78 -21.61
C VAL A 238 -34.55 14.16 -21.02
N LYS A 239 -33.99 15.04 -21.84
CA LYS A 239 -33.74 16.45 -21.49
C LYS A 239 -35.02 17.26 -21.46
#